data_AF-A0A0F2NAC8-F1
#
_entry.id   AF-A0A0F2NAC8-F1
#
_cell.length_a   1.000
_cell.length_b   1.000
_cell.length_c   1.000
_cell.angle_alpha   90.00
_cell.angle_beta   90.00
_cell.angle_gamma   90.00
#
_symmetry.space_group_name_H-M   'P 1'
#
loop_
_entity.id
_entity.type
_entity.pdbx_description
1 polymer ?
#
loop_
_entity_poly.entity_id
_entity_poly.type
_entity_poly.pdbx_seq_one_letter_code
_entity_poly.pdbx_strand_id
1 'polypeptide(L)'
;MIKEEKIVVRDKDIIVKELTLTAVDALFASFSIDRAPTLAERLIDSPIPVEVVTASTGLQDDELNAFTPSEIDEIWKATARVNDFLSVMVERTVKLLPDLSTDLTENGSGGSSAG
;
A
#
# COMPACT_ATOMS: atom_id res chain seq x y z
N MET A 1 -5.64 17.56 16.12
CA MET A 1 -4.91 18.21 15.00
C MET A 1 -4.29 17.07 14.22
N ILE A 2 -4.51 17.01 12.91
CA ILE A 2 -3.99 15.93 12.06
C ILE A 2 -2.52 16.25 11.75
N LYS A 3 -1.63 15.26 11.82
CA LYS A 3 -0.21 15.45 11.48
C LYS A 3 -0.08 15.71 9.98
N GLU A 4 0.75 16.68 9.61
CA GLU A 4 1.04 16.99 8.22
C GLU A 4 2.51 17.33 8.02
N GLU A 5 3.03 17.02 6.84
CA GLU A 5 4.39 17.35 6.41
C GLU A 5 4.32 17.95 5.00
N LYS A 6 4.98 19.09 4.81
CA LYS A 6 5.14 19.70 3.48
C LYS A 6 6.50 19.32 2.93
N ILE A 7 6.53 18.70 1.76
CA ILE A 7 7.76 18.39 1.01
C ILE A 7 7.76 19.13 -0.33
N VAL A 8 8.94 19.37 -0.88
CA VAL A 8 9.10 19.95 -2.22
C VAL A 8 9.78 18.92 -3.09
N VAL A 9 9.08 18.47 -4.13
CA VAL A 9 9.59 17.49 -5.09
C VAL A 9 9.40 18.07 -6.47
N ARG A 10 10.48 18.20 -7.25
CA ARG A 10 10.43 18.77 -8.61
C ARG A 10 9.75 20.15 -8.67
N ASP A 11 10.12 21.04 -7.75
CA ASP A 11 9.51 22.37 -7.59
C ASP A 11 8.00 22.37 -7.28
N LYS A 12 7.41 21.20 -6.96
CA LYS A 12 6.01 21.05 -6.53
C LYS A 12 5.95 20.91 -5.02
N ASP A 13 5.15 21.79 -4.41
CA ASP A 13 4.76 21.67 -3.01
C ASP A 13 3.75 20.52 -2.85
N ILE A 14 4.13 19.49 -2.11
CA ILE A 14 3.27 18.34 -1.78
C ILE A 14 3.00 18.37 -0.28
N ILE A 15 1.72 18.34 0.10
CA ILE A 15 1.29 18.26 1.50
C ILE A 15 0.88 16.83 1.79
N VAL A 16 1.64 16.15 2.63
CA VAL A 16 1.37 14.80 3.10
C VAL A 16 0.59 14.90 4.40
N LYS A 17 -0.58 14.26 4.47
CA LYS A 17 -1.47 14.32 5.64
C LYS A 17 -1.63 12.94 6.27
N GLU A 18 -1.73 12.94 7.59
CA GLU A 18 -2.09 11.75 8.34
C GLU A 18 -3.52 11.34 7.99
N LEU A 19 -3.69 10.06 7.69
CA LEU A 19 -4.98 9.48 7.36
C LEU A 19 -5.81 9.30 8.63
N THR A 20 -7.08 9.67 8.55
CA THR A 20 -8.04 9.40 9.62
C THR A 20 -8.44 7.91 9.62
N LEU A 21 -8.94 7.41 10.75
CA LEU A 21 -9.46 6.04 10.85
C LEU A 21 -10.49 5.74 9.75
N THR A 22 -11.37 6.68 9.42
CA THR A 22 -12.37 6.54 8.36
C THR A 22 -11.73 6.44 6.97
N ALA A 23 -10.66 7.20 6.70
CA ALA A 23 -9.94 7.10 5.43
C ALA A 23 -9.22 5.76 5.30
N VAL A 24 -8.60 5.29 6.39
CA VAL A 24 -7.96 3.97 6.45
C VAL A 24 -8.99 2.86 6.23
N ASP A 25 -10.13 2.90 6.91
CA ASP A 25 -11.20 1.89 6.76
C ASP A 25 -11.73 1.83 5.32
N ALA A 26 -11.95 2.98 4.69
CA ALA A 26 -12.36 3.07 3.28
C ALA A 26 -11.30 2.47 2.33
N LEU A 27 -10.01 2.71 2.59
CA LEU A 27 -8.92 2.13 1.80
C LEU A 27 -8.88 0.60 1.95
N PHE A 28 -9.05 0.09 3.17
CA PHE A 28 -9.09 -1.36 3.41
C PHE A 28 -10.27 -2.04 2.74
N ALA A 29 -11.44 -1.42 2.73
CA ALA A 29 -12.60 -1.92 2.00
C ALA A 29 -12.37 -1.96 0.47
N SER A 30 -11.48 -1.10 -0.04
CA SER A 30 -11.14 -1.03 -1.47
C SER A 30 -9.98 -1.93 -1.90
N PHE A 31 -9.20 -2.47 -0.95
CA PHE A 31 -8.10 -3.37 -1.27
C PHE A 31 -8.61 -4.71 -1.77
N SER A 32 -8.55 -4.91 -3.09
CA SER A 32 -8.64 -6.24 -3.69
C SER A 32 -7.35 -7.01 -3.40
N ILE A 33 -7.48 -8.18 -2.76
CA ILE A 33 -6.37 -9.10 -2.46
C ILE A 33 -5.63 -9.53 -3.74
N ASP A 34 -6.32 -9.55 -4.88
CA ASP A 34 -5.76 -9.97 -6.17
C ASP A 34 -5.21 -8.82 -7.04
N ARG A 35 -5.07 -7.60 -6.52
CA ARG A 35 -4.57 -6.50 -7.36
C ARG A 35 -3.09 -6.68 -7.68
N ALA A 36 -2.73 -6.43 -8.93
CA ALA A 36 -1.33 -6.42 -9.34
C ALA A 36 -0.62 -5.18 -8.78
N PRO A 37 0.59 -5.32 -8.21
CA PRO A 37 1.40 -4.17 -7.77
C PRO A 37 1.69 -3.23 -8.95
N THR A 38 1.53 -1.93 -8.72
CA THR A 38 1.84 -0.88 -9.68
C THR A 38 3.34 -0.78 -9.96
N LEU A 39 3.72 -0.08 -11.02
CA LEU A 39 5.14 0.13 -11.33
C LEU A 39 5.86 0.89 -10.20
N ALA A 40 5.24 1.92 -9.63
CA ALA A 40 5.80 2.67 -8.50
C ALA A 40 6.11 1.73 -7.32
N GLU A 41 5.17 0.86 -6.95
CA GLU A 41 5.36 -0.08 -5.83
C GLU A 41 6.42 -1.15 -6.10
N ARG A 42 6.65 -1.50 -7.37
CA ARG A 42 7.73 -2.42 -7.74
C ARG A 42 9.11 -1.75 -7.66
N LEU A 43 9.16 -0.43 -7.83
CA LEU A 43 10.39 0.33 -7.84
C LEU A 43 10.83 0.77 -6.43
N ILE A 44 9.87 0.94 -5.53
CA ILE A 44 10.11 1.43 -4.17
C ILE A 44 10.10 0.26 -3.18
N ASP A 45 11.14 0.16 -2.36
CA ASP A 45 11.21 -0.79 -1.25
C ASP A 45 10.39 -0.28 -0.05
N SER A 46 9.06 -0.29 -0.19
CA SER A 46 8.13 0.16 0.84
C SER A 46 6.90 -0.74 0.94
N PRO A 47 6.46 -1.07 2.17
CA PRO A 47 5.21 -1.80 2.37
C PRO A 47 3.96 -0.93 2.19
N ILE A 48 4.11 0.37 1.91
CA ILE A 48 3.00 1.31 1.77
C ILE A 48 2.44 1.23 0.36
N PRO A 49 1.15 0.87 0.20
CA PRO A 49 0.53 0.80 -1.12
C PRO A 49 0.25 2.20 -1.68
N VAL A 50 0.17 2.29 -3.02
CA VAL A 50 -0.07 3.54 -3.76
C VAL A 50 -1.36 4.23 -3.34
N GLU A 51 -2.41 3.48 -3.02
CA GLU A 51 -3.70 4.04 -2.57
C GLU A 51 -3.58 4.83 -1.27
N VAL A 52 -2.66 4.44 -0.40
CA VAL A 52 -2.37 5.18 0.83
C VAL A 52 -1.62 6.48 0.51
N VAL A 53 -0.70 6.44 -0.45
CA VAL A 53 0.04 7.63 -0.88
C VAL A 53 -0.88 8.63 -1.57
N THR A 54 -1.74 8.18 -2.48
CA THR A 54 -2.71 9.05 -3.16
C THR A 54 -3.70 9.64 -2.18
N ALA A 55 -4.21 8.85 -1.21
CA ALA A 55 -5.08 9.36 -0.15
C ALA A 55 -4.39 10.38 0.77
N SER A 56 -3.10 10.16 1.10
CA SER A 56 -2.35 11.02 2.02
C SER A 56 -1.89 12.34 1.38
N THR A 57 -1.58 12.31 0.08
CA THR A 57 -1.02 13.45 -0.65
C THR A 57 -2.03 14.20 -1.53
N GLY A 58 -3.14 13.54 -1.89
CA GLY A 58 -4.10 14.01 -2.87
C GLY A 58 -3.65 13.85 -4.33
N LEU A 59 -2.43 13.34 -4.57
CA LEU A 59 -1.92 13.07 -5.91
C LEU A 59 -2.71 11.93 -6.56
N GLN A 60 -2.92 12.04 -7.87
CA GLN A 60 -3.51 10.98 -8.68
C GLN A 60 -2.44 10.09 -9.32
N ASP A 61 -2.82 8.90 -9.79
CA ASP A 61 -1.90 7.92 -10.38
C ASP A 61 -1.13 8.47 -11.59
N ASP A 62 -1.77 9.27 -12.43
CA ASP A 62 -1.16 9.92 -13.58
C ASP A 62 -0.11 10.96 -13.16
N GLU A 63 -0.36 11.69 -12.07
CA GLU A 63 0.61 12.61 -11.48
C GLU A 63 1.81 11.87 -10.89
N LEU A 64 1.58 10.73 -10.23
CA LEU A 64 2.65 9.90 -9.67
C LEU A 64 3.58 9.37 -10.76
N ASN A 65 3.03 8.94 -11.90
CA ASN A 65 3.80 8.45 -13.04
C ASN A 65 4.65 9.54 -13.74
N ALA A 66 4.40 10.82 -13.46
CA ALA A 66 5.19 11.92 -13.98
C ALA A 66 6.51 12.15 -13.21
N PHE A 67 6.63 11.59 -12.02
CA PHE A 67 7.84 11.68 -11.19
C PHE A 67 8.86 10.59 -11.55
N THR A 68 10.13 10.91 -11.33
CA THR A 68 11.23 9.94 -11.40
C THR A 68 11.17 8.98 -10.20
N PRO A 69 11.80 7.80 -10.28
CA PRO A 69 11.81 6.86 -9.15
C PRO A 69 12.34 7.45 -7.84
N SER A 70 13.37 8.30 -7.90
CA SER A 70 13.91 8.96 -6.70
C SER A 70 12.93 9.98 -6.09
N GLU A 71 12.18 10.69 -6.94
CA GLU A 71 11.15 11.62 -6.49
C GLU A 71 9.95 10.88 -5.86
N ILE A 72 9.54 9.74 -6.45
CA ILE A 72 8.50 8.87 -5.88
C ILE A 72 8.96 8.31 -4.51
N ASP A 73 10.22 7.89 -4.39
CA ASP A 73 10.79 7.40 -3.13
C ASP A 73 10.69 8.45 -2.00
N GLU A 74 10.96 9.73 -2.30
CA GLU A 74 10.81 10.82 -1.34
C GLU A 74 9.36 10.99 -0.85
N ILE A 75 8.40 10.89 -1.77
CA ILE A 75 6.96 10.95 -1.47
C ILE A 75 6.55 9.78 -0.56
N TRP A 76 7.01 8.56 -0.87
CA TRP A 76 6.73 7.37 -0.06
C TRP A 76 7.33 7.47 1.35
N LYS A 77 8.58 7.95 1.45
CA LYS A 77 9.24 8.17 2.74
C LYS A 77 8.53 9.22 3.58
N ALA A 78 8.05 10.30 2.99
CA ALA A 78 7.27 11.30 3.70
C ALA A 78 5.92 10.74 4.17
N THR A 79 5.25 9.96 3.30
CA THR A 79 4.00 9.26 3.67
C THR A 79 4.21 8.33 4.86
N ALA A 80 5.30 7.57 4.87
CA ALA A 80 5.68 6.69 5.98
C ALA A 80 5.94 7.45 7.29
N ARG A 81 6.64 8.58 7.22
CA ARG A 81 6.91 9.42 8.40
C ARG A 81 5.64 10.00 8.98
N VAL A 82 4.74 10.50 8.14
CA VAL A 82 3.47 11.10 8.58
C VAL A 82 2.54 10.04 9.15
N ASN A 83 2.43 8.88 8.48
CA ASN A 83 1.54 7.78 8.82
C ASN A 83 2.31 6.58 9.41
N ASP A 84 3.13 6.82 10.43
CA ASP A 84 3.98 5.79 11.05
C ASP A 84 3.21 4.59 11.62
N PHE A 85 1.94 4.80 12.00
CA PHE A 85 1.03 3.74 12.42
C PHE A 85 0.81 2.67 11.34
N LEU A 86 1.00 2.98 10.05
CA LEU A 86 0.82 2.04 8.95
C LEU A 86 1.82 0.89 9.03
N SER A 87 3.06 1.14 9.42
CA SER A 87 4.06 0.09 9.60
C SER A 87 3.59 -0.94 10.63
N VAL A 88 3.02 -0.45 11.74
CA VAL A 88 2.45 -1.31 12.80
C VAL A 88 1.22 -2.06 12.29
N MET A 89 0.38 -1.42 11.47
CA MET A 89 -0.78 -2.09 10.86
C MET A 89 -0.38 -3.18 9.88
N VAL A 90 0.53 -2.91 8.95
CA VAL A 90 0.99 -3.89 7.96
C VAL A 90 1.63 -5.09 8.66
N GLU A 91 2.50 -4.86 9.66
CA GLU A 91 3.07 -5.95 10.45
C GLU A 91 2.00 -6.80 11.16
N ARG A 92 0.95 -6.18 11.70
CA ARG A 92 -0.15 -6.91 12.35
C ARG A 92 -0.98 -7.68 11.34
N THR A 93 -1.30 -7.09 10.19
CA THR A 93 -2.06 -7.75 9.13
C THR A 93 -1.31 -8.95 8.56
N VAL A 94 -0.01 -8.83 8.27
CA VAL A 94 0.82 -9.96 7.81
C VAL A 94 0.88 -11.08 8.87
N LYS A 95 1.00 -10.74 10.16
CA LYS A 95 0.95 -11.72 11.26
C LYS A 95 -0.41 -12.38 11.45
N LEU A 96 -1.49 -11.76 11.00
CA LEU A 96 -2.88 -12.26 11.07
C LEU A 96 -3.32 -12.99 9.79
N LEU A 97 -2.50 -12.99 8.73
CA LEU A 97 -2.72 -13.72 7.47
C LEU A 97 -2.05 -15.12 7.37
N PRO A 98 -1.56 -15.82 8.43
CA PRO A 98 -0.75 -17.03 8.25
C PRO A 98 -1.47 -18.26 7.66
N ASP A 99 -2.78 -18.20 7.37
CA ASP A 99 -3.55 -19.37 6.89
C ASP A 99 -4.13 -19.26 5.46
N LEU A 100 -3.79 -18.25 4.66
CA LEU A 100 -4.27 -18.16 3.25
C LEU A 100 -3.42 -18.95 2.24
N SER A 101 -2.30 -19.54 2.64
CA SER A 101 -1.43 -20.33 1.75
C SER A 101 -1.62 -21.84 1.83
N THR A 102 -2.43 -22.35 2.77
CA THR A 102 -2.53 -23.80 3.04
C THR A 102 -3.68 -24.50 2.32
N ASP A 103 -4.68 -23.77 1.81
CA ASP A 103 -5.90 -24.37 1.21
C ASP A 103 -5.87 -24.50 -0.33
N LEU A 104 -4.79 -24.09 -1.00
CA LEU A 104 -4.67 -24.20 -2.46
C LEU A 104 -3.93 -25.47 -2.95
N THR A 105 -3.48 -26.35 -2.06
CA THR A 105 -2.70 -27.55 -2.45
C THR A 105 -3.35 -28.91 -2.16
N GLU A 106 -4.54 -29.01 -1.54
CA GLU A 106 -5.11 -30.33 -1.17
C GLU A 106 -6.55 -30.61 -1.65
N ASN A 107 -7.05 -29.94 -2.69
CA ASN A 107 -8.35 -30.29 -3.29
C ASN A 107 -8.28 -30.72 -4.76
N GLY A 108 -7.28 -31.55 -5.08
CA GLY A 108 -7.05 -32.03 -6.44
C GLY A 108 -6.47 -33.43 -6.54
N SER A 109 -7.11 -34.46 -5.96
CA SER A 109 -7.11 -35.84 -6.49
C SER A 109 -8.10 -36.72 -5.74
N GLY A 110 -9.39 -36.53 -6.05
CA GLY A 110 -10.39 -37.56 -5.85
C GLY A 110 -10.24 -38.66 -6.91
N GLY A 111 -10.18 -39.91 -6.46
CA GLY A 111 -10.75 -41.05 -7.15
C GLY A 111 -9.91 -41.76 -8.21
N SER A 112 -9.40 -42.94 -7.86
CA SER A 112 -9.76 -44.16 -8.59
C SER A 112 -9.48 -45.40 -7.75
N SER A 113 -10.59 -46.04 -7.38
CA SER A 113 -10.66 -47.39 -6.84
C SER A 113 -10.57 -48.44 -7.93
N ALA A 114 -10.05 -49.62 -7.56
CA ALA A 114 -10.35 -50.95 -8.10
C ALA A 114 -9.81 -51.33 -9.49
N GLY A 115 -9.07 -52.44 -9.51
CA GLY A 115 -8.53 -53.15 -10.67
C GLY A 115 -7.47 -54.14 -10.22
#